data_AF-A0A9P6FRC9-F1
#
_entry.id   AF-A0A9P6FRC9-F1
#
_cell.length_a   1.000
_cell.length_b   1.000
_cell.length_c   1.000
_cell.angle_alpha   90.00
_cell.angle_beta   90.00
_cell.angle_gamma   90.00
#
_symmetry.space_group_name_H-M   'P 1'
#
loop_
_entity.id
_entity.type
_entity.pdbx_description
1 polymer ?
#
loop_
_entity_poly.entity_id
_entity_poly.type
_entity_poly.pdbx_seq_one_letter_code
_entity_poly.pdbx_strand_id
1 'polypeptide(L)'
;MQSPTGGFSGGPGQEPHVAATYAAVNVLAIIGTREAYELIDREKLFEFFMRVKQSGEGSFKMMVGGEIDVRGTYCVLAAATITNLLRPELTEGVAEFIARCQTYEGGIGGYPGVEAHGGYAFCGLAALELLGRTDVLDVDTFARE
;
A
#
# COMPACT_ATOMS: atom_id res chain seq x y z
N MET A 1 8.97 15.33 9.65
CA MET A 1 8.89 14.14 8.77
C MET A 1 7.55 14.09 8.04
N GLN A 2 6.42 14.43 8.69
CA GLN A 2 5.16 14.59 7.95
C GLN A 2 5.26 15.77 6.97
N SER A 3 4.81 15.58 5.74
CA SER A 3 4.79 16.60 4.70
C SER A 3 3.59 17.54 4.89
N PRO A 4 3.72 18.86 4.63
CA PRO A 4 2.58 19.79 4.59
C PRO A 4 1.50 19.41 3.58
N THR A 5 1.83 18.59 2.58
CA THR A 5 0.89 18.06 1.58
C THR A 5 0.33 16.68 1.96
N GLY A 6 0.75 16.09 3.09
CA GLY A 6 0.31 14.75 3.51
C GLY A 6 1.32 13.64 3.20
N GLY A 7 1.22 12.54 3.97
CA GLY A 7 2.24 11.49 4.00
C GLY A 7 3.49 11.87 4.79
N PHE A 8 4.41 10.92 4.93
CA PHE A 8 5.71 11.11 5.56
C PHE A 8 6.84 10.86 4.56
N SER A 9 7.96 11.54 4.76
CA SER A 9 9.16 11.42 3.95
C SER A 9 10.26 10.62 4.66
N GLY A 10 11.34 10.27 3.95
CA GLY A 10 12.50 9.58 4.50
C GLY A 10 13.41 10.46 5.36
N GLY A 11 13.29 11.79 5.25
CA GLY A 11 14.08 12.77 5.99
C GLY A 11 13.45 14.17 5.97
N PRO A 12 13.83 15.08 6.89
CA PRO A 12 13.34 16.46 6.87
C PRO A 12 13.61 17.13 5.51
N GLY A 13 12.58 17.77 4.94
CA GLY A 13 12.66 18.47 3.65
C GLY A 13 12.57 17.58 2.40
N GLN A 14 12.46 16.26 2.54
CA GLN A 14 12.22 15.36 1.42
C GLN A 14 10.74 15.25 1.06
N GLU A 15 10.45 14.84 -0.17
CA GLU A 15 9.10 14.54 -0.65
C GLU A 15 8.47 13.34 0.09
N PRO A 16 7.13 13.33 0.27
CA PRO A 16 6.43 12.22 0.91
C PRO A 16 6.49 10.96 0.05
N HIS A 17 6.68 9.83 0.71
CA HIS A 17 6.84 8.52 0.08
C HIS A 17 6.03 7.47 0.85
N VAL A 18 5.33 6.58 0.14
CA VAL A 18 4.40 5.62 0.76
C VAL A 18 5.12 4.65 1.70
N ALA A 19 6.36 4.24 1.39
CA ALA A 19 7.13 3.36 2.29
C ALA A 19 7.49 4.05 3.63
N ALA A 20 7.92 5.31 3.58
CA ALA A 20 8.20 6.09 4.79
C ALA A 20 6.91 6.40 5.56
N THR A 21 5.81 6.61 4.85
CA THR A 21 4.47 6.77 5.41
C THR A 21 4.01 5.51 6.15
N TYR A 22 4.14 4.33 5.54
CA TYR A 22 3.86 3.04 6.18
C TYR A 22 4.69 2.87 7.47
N ALA A 23 5.99 3.11 7.39
CA ALA A 23 6.88 2.99 8.55
C ALA A 23 6.48 3.97 9.67
N ALA A 24 6.22 5.23 9.34
CA ALA A 24 5.82 6.25 10.31
C ALA A 24 4.49 5.91 10.99
N VAL A 25 3.47 5.50 10.22
CA VAL A 25 2.17 5.11 10.76
C VAL A 25 2.30 3.91 11.71
N ASN A 26 3.08 2.89 11.34
CA ASN A 26 3.32 1.74 12.21
C ASN A 26 4.05 2.14 13.51
N VAL A 27 5.08 2.99 13.43
CA VAL A 27 5.80 3.46 14.62
C VAL A 27 4.86 4.23 15.55
N LEU A 28 4.03 5.12 15.02
CA LEU A 28 3.05 5.87 15.82
C LEU A 28 1.99 4.93 16.44
N ALA A 29 1.56 3.91 15.70
CA ALA A 29 0.67 2.87 16.21
C ALA A 29 1.30 2.07 17.36
N ILE A 30 2.58 1.70 17.24
CA ILE A 30 3.36 1.01 18.28
C ILE A 30 3.55 1.87 19.52
N ILE A 31 3.83 3.17 19.37
CA ILE A 31 3.94 4.10 20.50
C ILE A 31 2.63 4.14 21.29
N GLY A 32 1.49 4.13 20.59
CA GLY A 32 0.23 3.78 21.22
C GLY A 32 -0.40 4.86 22.11
N THR A 33 0.05 6.12 22.02
CA THR A 33 -0.48 7.23 22.82
C THR A 33 -1.36 8.17 21.99
N ARG A 34 -2.21 8.94 22.68
CA ARG A 34 -3.08 9.94 22.04
C ARG A 34 -2.26 10.96 21.25
N GLU A 35 -1.18 11.44 21.85
CA GLU A 35 -0.27 12.43 21.27
C GLU A 35 0.36 11.88 19.99
N ALA A 36 0.77 10.61 19.97
CA ALA A 36 1.33 9.98 18.78
C ALA A 36 0.31 9.91 17.63
N TYR A 37 -0.96 9.60 17.95
CA TYR A 37 -2.02 9.53 16.95
C TYR A 37 -2.39 10.90 16.38
N GLU A 38 -2.37 11.94 17.21
CA GLU A 38 -2.65 13.33 16.81
C GLU A 38 -1.58 13.92 15.88
N LEU A 39 -0.40 13.29 15.77
CA LEU A 39 0.62 13.68 14.79
C LEU A 39 0.23 13.33 13.34
N ILE A 40 -0.80 12.51 13.12
CA ILE A 40 -1.24 12.13 11.78
C ILE A 40 -2.38 13.05 11.35
N ASP A 41 -2.07 14.05 10.52
CA ASP A 41 -3.09 14.71 9.68
C ASP A 41 -3.73 13.71 8.69
N ARG A 42 -4.90 13.19 9.07
CA ARG A 42 -5.61 12.12 8.35
C ARG A 42 -6.19 12.58 7.01
N GLU A 43 -6.66 13.81 6.92
CA GLU A 43 -7.23 14.31 5.66
C GLU A 43 -6.14 14.50 4.61
N LYS A 44 -5.02 15.12 5.00
CA LYS A 44 -3.88 15.25 4.07
C LYS A 44 -3.25 13.89 3.73
N LEU A 45 -3.23 12.96 4.67
CA LEU A 45 -2.78 11.59 4.40
C LEU A 45 -3.64 10.93 3.31
N PHE A 46 -4.96 11.07 3.41
CA PHE A 46 -5.88 10.56 2.40
C PHE A 46 -5.68 11.25 1.04
N GLU A 47 -5.55 12.57 1.01
CA GLU A 47 -5.23 13.32 -0.21
C GLU A 47 -3.93 12.85 -0.86
N PHE A 48 -2.89 12.59 -0.06
CA PHE A 48 -1.63 12.03 -0.56
C PHE A 48 -1.84 10.65 -1.20
N PHE A 49 -2.57 9.75 -0.55
CA PHE A 49 -2.89 8.43 -1.12
C PHE A 49 -3.64 8.55 -2.45
N MET A 50 -4.61 9.46 -2.55
CA MET A 50 -5.34 9.69 -3.79
C MET A 50 -4.45 10.28 -4.89
N ARG A 51 -3.47 11.12 -4.56
CA ARG A 51 -2.51 11.66 -5.55
C ARG A 51 -1.55 10.60 -6.11
N VAL A 52 -1.24 9.56 -5.35
CA VAL A 52 -0.37 8.47 -5.82
C VAL A 52 -1.14 7.28 -6.41
N LYS A 53 -2.46 7.22 -6.23
CA LYS A 53 -3.33 6.22 -6.87
C LYS A 53 -3.31 6.36 -8.40
N GLN A 54 -3.18 5.24 -9.10
CA GLN A 54 -3.37 5.17 -10.56
C GLN A 54 -4.82 4.79 -10.87
N SER A 55 -5.68 5.80 -10.97
CA SER A 55 -7.09 5.64 -11.32
C SER A 55 -7.21 4.93 -12.68
N GLY A 56 -7.92 3.81 -12.71
CA GLY A 56 -8.08 2.94 -13.89
C GLY A 56 -7.22 1.67 -13.85
N GLU A 57 -6.08 1.68 -13.16
CA GLU A 57 -5.25 0.47 -13.01
C GLU A 57 -5.44 -0.23 -11.67
N GLY A 58 -5.72 0.54 -10.62
CA GLY A 58 -5.84 0.04 -9.23
C GLY A 58 -4.52 0.02 -8.46
N SER A 59 -3.40 0.37 -9.10
CA SER A 59 -2.08 0.42 -8.48
C SER A 59 -1.80 1.76 -7.79
N PHE A 60 -0.72 1.84 -7.01
CA PHE A 60 -0.24 3.06 -6.37
C PHE A 60 1.24 3.29 -6.68
N LYS A 61 1.58 4.55 -6.99
CA LYS A 61 2.97 4.99 -7.06
C LYS A 61 3.58 5.09 -5.67
N MET A 62 4.89 4.89 -5.60
CA MET A 62 5.62 5.01 -4.34
C MET A 62 5.72 6.46 -3.84
N MET A 63 5.68 7.42 -4.76
CA MET A 63 5.56 8.86 -4.53
C MET A 63 4.98 9.53 -5.78
N VAL A 64 4.69 10.83 -5.75
CA VAL A 64 4.28 11.56 -6.96
C VAL A 64 5.41 11.48 -8.00
N GLY A 65 5.11 10.90 -9.17
CA GLY A 65 6.10 10.67 -10.23
C GLY A 65 7.07 9.52 -9.98
N GLY A 66 6.90 8.75 -8.90
CA GLY A 66 7.73 7.59 -8.57
C GLY A 66 7.33 6.30 -9.30
N GLU A 67 8.00 5.21 -8.95
CA GLU A 67 7.75 3.87 -9.50
C GLU A 67 6.41 3.29 -9.03
N ILE A 68 5.95 2.25 -9.72
CA ILE A 68 4.73 1.51 -9.41
C ILE A 68 5.10 0.05 -9.20
N ASP A 69 4.73 -0.49 -8.05
CA ASP A 69 4.69 -1.92 -7.79
C ASP A 69 3.77 -2.22 -6.58
N VAL A 70 3.58 -3.50 -6.29
CA VAL A 70 2.70 -3.97 -5.22
C VAL A 70 3.09 -3.47 -3.81
N ARG A 71 4.34 -3.04 -3.58
CA ARG A 71 4.75 -2.46 -2.28
C ARG A 71 3.99 -1.18 -2.01
N GLY A 72 3.81 -0.34 -3.03
CA GLY A 72 3.08 0.91 -2.88
C GLY A 72 1.63 0.67 -2.48
N THR A 73 1.02 -0.34 -3.10
CA THR A 73 -0.34 -0.78 -2.79
C THR A 73 -0.47 -1.26 -1.35
N TYR A 74 0.39 -2.17 -0.91
CA TYR A 74 0.39 -2.65 0.48
C TYR A 74 0.63 -1.52 1.49
N CYS A 75 1.63 -0.67 1.25
CA CYS A 75 1.97 0.44 2.15
C CYS A 75 0.78 1.39 2.35
N VAL A 76 0.07 1.73 1.26
CA VAL A 76 -1.11 2.58 1.30
C VAL A 76 -2.25 1.90 2.05
N LEU A 77 -2.59 0.66 1.71
CA LEU A 77 -3.71 -0.03 2.35
C LEU A 77 -3.47 -0.32 3.83
N ALA A 78 -2.26 -0.70 4.23
CA ALA A 78 -1.91 -0.92 5.63
C ALA A 78 -2.04 0.39 6.44
N ALA A 79 -1.44 1.47 5.95
CA ALA A 79 -1.53 2.76 6.60
C ALA A 79 -2.98 3.30 6.64
N ALA A 80 -3.73 3.16 5.56
CA ALA A 80 -5.13 3.53 5.49
C ALA A 80 -6.00 2.71 6.45
N THR A 81 -5.75 1.41 6.60
CA THR A 81 -6.48 0.55 7.53
C THR A 81 -6.25 1.02 8.97
N ILE A 82 -4.98 1.19 9.39
CA ILE A 82 -4.62 1.63 10.74
C ILE A 82 -5.24 3.00 11.07
N THR A 83 -5.29 3.89 10.08
CA THR A 83 -5.80 5.27 10.26
C THR A 83 -7.29 5.41 9.94
N ASN A 84 -8.01 4.31 9.69
CA ASN A 84 -9.43 4.28 9.33
C ASN A 84 -9.76 5.18 8.13
N LEU A 85 -9.05 4.96 7.02
CA LEU A 85 -9.12 5.70 5.76
C LEU A 85 -9.31 4.77 4.55
N LEU A 86 -9.69 3.52 4.76
CA LEU A 86 -9.95 2.53 3.72
C LEU A 86 -11.30 2.78 3.02
N ARG A 87 -11.38 3.89 2.27
CA ARG A 87 -12.62 4.34 1.60
C ARG A 87 -12.78 3.67 0.21
N PRO A 88 -14.01 3.51 -0.31
CA PRO A 88 -14.26 2.82 -1.59
C PRO A 88 -13.41 3.33 -2.77
N GLU A 89 -13.29 4.65 -2.90
CA GLU A 89 -12.51 5.33 -3.95
C GLU A 89 -11.01 5.05 -3.85
N LEU A 90 -10.50 4.76 -2.65
CA LEU A 90 -9.11 4.37 -2.46
C LEU A 90 -8.90 2.92 -2.92
N THR A 91 -9.86 2.04 -2.62
CA THR A 91 -9.76 0.59 -2.88
C THR A 91 -10.16 0.15 -4.29
N GLU A 92 -10.75 1.03 -5.09
CA GLU A 92 -11.23 0.71 -6.44
C GLU A 92 -10.12 0.15 -7.34
N GLY A 93 -10.36 -1.02 -7.94
CA GLY A 93 -9.46 -1.70 -8.88
C GLY A 93 -8.24 -2.37 -8.25
N VAL A 94 -8.04 -2.24 -6.94
CA VAL A 94 -6.81 -2.69 -6.27
C VAL A 94 -6.69 -4.21 -6.28
N ALA A 95 -7.78 -4.93 -6.03
CA ALA A 95 -7.77 -6.39 -6.03
C ALA A 95 -7.44 -6.93 -7.42
N GLU A 96 -8.02 -6.33 -8.46
CA GLU A 96 -7.80 -6.69 -9.86
C GLU A 96 -6.36 -6.38 -10.32
N PHE A 97 -5.74 -5.32 -9.80
CA PHE A 97 -4.32 -5.06 -10.02
C PHE A 97 -3.44 -6.17 -9.45
N ILE A 98 -3.64 -6.53 -8.17
CA ILE A 98 -2.84 -7.56 -7.50
C ILE A 98 -3.05 -8.93 -8.14
N ALA A 99 -4.27 -9.28 -8.55
CA ALA A 99 -4.57 -10.52 -9.25
C ALA A 99 -3.74 -10.67 -10.54
N ARG A 100 -3.58 -9.58 -11.30
CA ARG A 100 -2.73 -9.57 -12.52
C ARG A 100 -1.23 -9.72 -12.21
N CYS A 101 -0.81 -9.50 -10.97
CA CYS A 101 0.57 -9.70 -10.54
C CYS A 101 0.87 -11.15 -10.13
N GLN A 102 -0.14 -12.02 -9.99
CA GLN A 102 0.12 -13.45 -9.77
C GLN A 102 0.71 -14.07 -11.03
N THR A 103 1.81 -14.81 -10.88
CA THR A 103 2.57 -15.40 -11.99
C THR A 103 2.21 -16.87 -12.19
N TYR A 104 2.71 -17.47 -13.27
CA TYR A 104 2.57 -18.91 -13.52
C TYR A 104 3.24 -19.78 -12.45
N GLU A 105 4.13 -19.19 -11.64
CA GLU A 105 4.83 -19.86 -10.52
C GLU A 105 3.91 -19.96 -9.29
N GLY A 106 2.72 -19.35 -9.31
CA GLY A 106 1.78 -19.28 -8.19
C GLY A 106 2.04 -18.10 -7.26
N GLY A 107 3.26 -17.59 -7.20
CA GLY A 107 3.63 -16.39 -6.43
C GLY A 107 3.18 -15.08 -7.07
N ILE A 108 3.50 -13.95 -6.42
CA ILE A 108 3.15 -12.60 -6.90
C ILE A 108 4.44 -11.83 -7.23
N GLY A 109 4.46 -11.22 -8.41
CA GLY A 109 5.51 -10.29 -8.85
C GLY A 109 5.23 -8.84 -8.46
N GLY A 110 6.22 -7.97 -8.68
CA GLY A 110 6.09 -6.54 -8.34
C GLY A 110 5.05 -5.80 -9.18
N TYR A 111 4.89 -6.24 -10.43
CA TYR A 111 3.99 -5.68 -11.44
C TYR A 111 3.54 -6.82 -12.36
N PRO A 112 2.41 -6.69 -13.10
CA PRO A 112 1.99 -7.74 -14.03
C PRO A 112 3.09 -8.14 -15.01
N GLY A 113 3.34 -9.46 -15.10
CA GLY A 113 4.37 -10.04 -15.97
C GLY A 113 5.79 -10.07 -15.40
N VAL A 114 6.00 -9.65 -14.14
CA VAL A 114 7.30 -9.73 -13.45
C VAL A 114 7.39 -11.03 -12.64
N GLU A 115 8.60 -11.60 -12.51
CA GLU A 115 8.90 -12.82 -11.74
C GLU A 115 8.34 -12.79 -10.31
N ALA A 116 7.90 -13.95 -9.81
CA ALA A 116 7.45 -14.10 -8.44
C ALA A 116 8.59 -13.81 -7.46
N HIS A 117 8.29 -13.06 -6.40
CA HIS A 117 9.29 -12.71 -5.39
C HIS A 117 8.64 -12.65 -4.01
N GLY A 118 9.27 -13.28 -3.00
CA GLY A 118 8.68 -13.42 -1.66
C GLY A 118 8.24 -12.09 -1.03
N GLY A 119 9.00 -11.01 -1.24
CA GLY A 119 8.61 -9.68 -0.75
C GLY A 119 7.35 -9.11 -1.41
N TYR A 120 7.17 -9.36 -2.72
CA TYR A 120 5.97 -8.93 -3.45
C TYR A 120 4.78 -9.84 -3.17
N ALA A 121 5.02 -11.15 -2.99
CA ALA A 121 4.04 -12.12 -2.49
C ALA A 121 3.45 -11.70 -1.14
N PHE A 122 4.28 -11.33 -0.17
CA PHE A 122 3.80 -10.79 1.10
C PHE A 122 2.94 -9.53 0.90
N CYS A 123 3.45 -8.55 0.15
CA CYS A 123 2.72 -7.30 -0.06
C CYS A 123 1.36 -7.53 -0.74
N GLY A 124 1.32 -8.34 -1.79
CA GLY A 124 0.09 -8.64 -2.53
C GLY A 124 -0.93 -9.38 -1.68
N LEU A 125 -0.53 -10.47 -1.02
CA LEU A 125 -1.45 -11.25 -0.18
C LEU A 125 -1.97 -10.42 1.00
N ALA A 126 -1.10 -9.72 1.72
CA ALA A 126 -1.50 -8.90 2.86
C ALA A 126 -2.43 -7.76 2.42
N ALA A 127 -2.17 -7.13 1.27
CA ALA A 127 -3.06 -6.13 0.70
C ALA A 127 -4.45 -6.70 0.40
N LEU A 128 -4.56 -7.90 -0.19
CA LEU A 128 -5.84 -8.55 -0.46
C LEU A 128 -6.57 -8.97 0.81
N GLU A 129 -5.85 -9.41 1.83
CA GLU A 129 -6.43 -9.74 3.14
C GLU A 129 -7.06 -8.51 3.79
N LEU A 130 -6.39 -7.35 3.74
CA LEU A 130 -6.95 -6.07 4.21
C LEU A 130 -8.22 -5.66 3.47
N LEU A 131 -8.37 -6.08 2.21
CA LEU A 131 -9.58 -5.84 1.41
C LEU A 131 -10.65 -6.92 1.59
N GLY A 132 -10.34 -8.05 2.24
CA GLY A 132 -11.20 -9.24 2.25
C GLY A 132 -11.41 -9.81 0.85
N ARG A 133 -10.41 -9.71 -0.04
CA ARG A 133 -10.48 -10.09 -1.45
C ARG A 133 -9.44 -11.12 -1.87
N THR A 134 -9.07 -12.03 -0.98
CA THR A 134 -8.14 -13.12 -1.31
C THR A 134 -8.73 -14.12 -2.32
N ASP A 135 -10.04 -14.07 -2.57
CA ASP A 135 -10.78 -14.84 -3.57
C ASP A 135 -10.29 -14.62 -5.01
N VAL A 136 -9.58 -13.53 -5.29
CA VAL A 136 -9.09 -13.20 -6.64
C VAL A 136 -7.77 -13.89 -7.00
N LEU A 137 -7.12 -14.55 -6.05
CA LEU A 137 -5.90 -15.31 -6.28
C LEU A 137 -6.22 -16.79 -6.47
N ASP A 138 -5.41 -17.47 -7.28
CA ASP A 138 -5.29 -18.92 -7.24
C ASP A 138 -4.49 -19.30 -5.98
N VAL A 139 -5.21 -19.52 -4.87
CA VAL A 139 -4.61 -19.84 -3.56
C VAL A 139 -3.93 -21.22 -3.57
N ASP A 140 -4.43 -22.15 -4.39
CA ASP A 140 -3.91 -23.51 -4.49
C ASP A 140 -2.51 -23.55 -5.11
N THR A 141 -2.20 -22.64 -6.03
CA THR A 141 -0.86 -22.48 -6.59
C THR A 141 0.02 -21.60 -5.70
N PHE A 142 -0.55 -20.60 -5.03
CA PHE A 142 0.18 -19.72 -4.13
C PHE A 142 0.74 -20.46 -2.90
N ALA A 143 0.01 -21.45 -2.38
CA ALA A 143 0.37 -22.19 -1.16
C ALA A 143 1.23 -23.45 -1.41
N ARG A 144 1.71 -23.69 -2.64
CA ARG A 144 2.54 -24.87 -2.94
C ARG A 144 3.95 -24.68 -2.37
N GLU A 145 4.44 -25.75 -1.72
CA GLU A 145 5.82 -25.87 -1.25
C GLU A 145 6.81 -26.09 -2.40
#